data_AF-A0A7Y4WZ08-F1
#
_entry.id   AF-A0A7Y4WZ08-F1
#
_cell.length_a   1.000
_cell.length_b   1.000
_cell.length_c   1.000
_cell.angle_alpha   90.00
_cell.angle_beta   90.00
_cell.angle_gamma   90.00
#
_symmetry.space_group_name_H-M   'P 1'
#
loop_
_entity.id
_entity.type
_entity.pdbx_description
1 polymer ?
#
loop_
_entity_poly.entity_id
_entity_poly.type
_entity_poly.pdbx_seq_one_letter_code
_entity_poly.pdbx_strand_id
1 'polypeptide(L)' 'MRNNTKLKSLLEDNDLNLSMENGEVQLEVVGRYTKTNFLVHGTSITKLLDQAIKLSKEVKSQQDRRT' A
#
# COMPACT_ATOMS: atom_id res chain seq x y z
N MET A 1 -5.11 8.96 -18.28
CA MET A 1 -3.80 8.68 -17.65
C MET A 1 -3.73 8.88 -16.12
N ARG A 2 -4.86 8.93 -15.37
CA ARG A 2 -4.84 9.24 -13.91
C ARG A 2 -4.41 8.09 -12.98
N ASN A 3 -4.52 6.82 -13.41
CA ASN A 3 -4.23 5.67 -12.54
C ASN A 3 -2.73 5.48 -12.27
N ASN A 4 -1.86 5.82 -13.23
CA ASN A 4 -0.42 5.61 -13.09
C ASN A 4 0.21 6.52 -12.00
N THR A 5 -0.34 7.72 -11.75
CA THR A 5 0.24 8.66 -10.79
C THR A 5 0.09 8.20 -9.34
N LYS A 6 -1.07 7.61 -8.99
CA LYS A 6 -1.31 7.13 -7.61
C LYS A 6 -0.48 5.89 -7.28
N LEU A 7 -0.39 4.96 -8.23
CA LEU A 7 0.42 3.76 -8.09
C LEU A 7 1.91 4.10 -8.00
N LYS A 8 2.37 5.07 -8.81
CA LYS A 8 3.73 5.59 -8.72
C LYS A 8 4.06 6.14 -7.33
N SER A 9 3.16 6.96 -6.76
CA SER A 9 3.34 7.49 -5.40
C SER A 9 3.38 6.39 -4.33
N LEU A 10 2.59 5.31 -4.48
CA LEU A 10 2.67 4.17 -3.57
C LEU A 10 4.05 3.49 -3.66
N LEU A 11 4.57 3.29 -4.86
CA LEU A 11 5.86 2.63 -5.11
C LEU A 11 7.08 3.50 -4.75
N GLU A 12 6.92 4.82 -4.70
CA GLU A 12 7.99 5.74 -4.28
C GLU A 12 8.27 5.64 -2.78
N ASP A 13 7.23 5.51 -1.96
CA ASP A 13 7.32 5.54 -0.50
C ASP A 13 7.32 4.15 0.17
N ASN A 14 6.98 3.09 -0.59
CA ASN A 14 6.78 1.75 -0.04
C ASN A 14 7.39 0.67 -0.91
N ASP A 15 7.78 -0.43 -0.28
CA ASP A 15 8.04 -1.71 -0.93
C ASP A 15 6.79 -2.58 -0.87
N LEU A 16 6.48 -3.27 -1.96
CA LEU A 16 5.27 -4.05 -2.12
C LEU A 16 5.65 -5.52 -2.32
N ASN A 17 5.22 -6.39 -1.41
CA ASN A 17 5.32 -7.84 -1.59
C ASN A 17 3.94 -8.41 -1.87
N LEU A 18 3.80 -9.10 -3.01
CA LEU A 18 2.55 -9.73 -3.40
C LEU A 18 2.69 -11.24 -3.27
N SER A 19 1.77 -11.84 -2.52
CA SER A 19 1.64 -13.29 -2.39
C SER A 19 0.21 -13.71 -2.72
N MET A 20 0.03 -14.98 -3.06
CA MET A 20 -1.28 -15.57 -3.27
C MET A 20 -1.35 -16.87 -2.48
N GLU A 21 -2.39 -17.00 -1.67
CA GLU A 21 -2.62 -18.19 -0.85
C GLU A 21 -4.11 -18.56 -0.94
N ASN A 22 -4.42 -19.83 -1.24
CA ASN A 22 -5.79 -20.32 -1.34
C ASN A 22 -6.71 -19.51 -2.28
N GLY A 23 -6.15 -18.90 -3.34
CA GLY A 23 -6.90 -18.08 -4.30
C GLY A 23 -7.17 -16.64 -3.84
N GLU A 24 -6.69 -16.26 -2.66
CA GLU A 24 -6.70 -14.89 -2.16
C GLU A 24 -5.35 -14.23 -2.40
N VAL A 25 -5.38 -13.00 -2.91
CA VAL A 25 -4.17 -12.18 -3.09
C VAL A 25 -3.93 -11.40 -1.80
N GLN A 26 -2.71 -11.48 -1.30
CA GLN A 26 -2.23 -10.69 -0.17
C GLN A 26 -1.16 -9.72 -0.66
N LEU A 27 -1.32 -8.45 -0.32
CA LEU A 27 -0.38 -7.39 -0.61
C LEU A 27 0.16 -6.85 0.71
N GLU A 28 1.42 -7.13 0.99
CA GLU A 28 2.16 -6.50 2.07
C GLU A 28 2.74 -5.16 1.56
N VAL A 29 2.48 -4.10 2.32
CA VAL A 29 3.01 -2.77 2.06
C VAL A 29 3.95 -2.41 3.19
N VAL A 30 5.22 -2.25 2.85
CA VAL A 30 6.31 -1.91 3.77
C VAL A 30 6.71 -0.46 3.54
N GLY A 31 6.37 0.42 4.48
CA GLY A 31 6.72 1.83 4.39
C GLY A 31 8.21 2.06 4.65
N ARG A 32 8.96 2.53 3.64
CA ARG A 32 10.42 2.67 3.74
C ARG A 32 10.85 3.70 4.80
N TYR A 33 10.09 4.78 4.92
CA TYR A 33 10.39 5.89 5.83
C TYR A 33 9.68 5.77 7.17
N THR A 34 8.48 5.21 7.17
CA THR A 34 7.64 5.12 8.37
C THR A 34 7.96 3.89 9.21
N LYS A 35 8.71 2.91 8.68
CA LYS A 35 8.98 1.59 9.33
C LYS A 35 7.68 0.88 9.76
N THR A 36 6.61 1.12 9.03
CA THR A 36 5.29 0.53 9.26
C THR A 36 4.99 -0.46 8.17
N ASN A 37 4.47 -1.62 8.55
CA ASN A 37 4.04 -2.64 7.61
C ASN A 37 2.54 -2.87 7.80
N PHE A 38 1.82 -3.05 6.71
CA PHE A 38 0.43 -3.45 6.75
C PHE A 38 0.08 -4.40 5.60
N LEU A 39 -0.89 -5.26 5.85
CA LEU A 39 -1.36 -6.27 4.91
C LEU A 39 -2.73 -5.86 4.37
N VAL A 40 -2.91 -6.09 3.08
CA VAL A 40 -4.17 -5.88 2.38
C VAL A 40 -4.53 -7.19 1.67
N HIS A 41 -5.73 -7.71 1.91
CA HIS A 41 -6.19 -8.99 1.38
C HIS A 41 -7.39 -8.82 0.46
N GLY A 42 -7.48 -9.65 -0.58
CA GLY A 42 -8.65 -9.69 -1.44
C GLY A 42 -8.44 -10.44 -2.74
N THR A 43 -9.51 -10.52 -3.53
CA THR A 43 -9.54 -11.25 -4.80
C THR A 43 -9.33 -10.36 -6.02
N SER A 44 -9.31 -9.03 -5.84
CA SER A 44 -9.16 -8.04 -6.91
C SER A 44 -7.95 -7.15 -6.67
N ILE A 45 -6.95 -7.28 -7.52
CA ILE A 45 -5.69 -6.51 -7.47
C ILE A 45 -5.95 -5.00 -7.48
N THR A 46 -6.90 -4.52 -8.30
CA THR A 46 -7.22 -3.08 -8.35
C THR A 46 -7.75 -2.57 -7.02
N LYS A 47 -8.64 -3.32 -6.35
CA LYS A 47 -9.18 -2.95 -5.03
C LYS A 47 -8.11 -3.00 -3.95
N LEU A 48 -7.23 -3.99 -4.00
CA LEU A 48 -6.09 -4.13 -3.11
C LEU A 48 -5.15 -2.92 -3.20
N LEU A 49 -4.79 -2.51 -4.41
CA LEU A 49 -3.93 -1.36 -4.64
C LEU A 49 -4.58 -0.06 -4.18
N ASP A 50 -5.88 0.14 -4.42
CA ASP A 50 -6.60 1.33 -3.95
C ASP A 50 -6.63 1.41 -2.41
N GLN A 51 -6.83 0.28 -1.73
CA GLN A 51 -6.75 0.19 -0.27
C GLN A 51 -5.33 0.48 0.24
N ALA A 52 -4.30 -0.10 -0.40
CA ALA A 52 -2.91 0.15 -0.05
C ALA A 52 -2.53 1.64 -0.17
N ILE A 53 -2.97 2.31 -1.24
CA ILE A 53 -2.77 3.75 -1.43
C ILE A 53 -3.43 4.55 -0.30
N LYS A 54 -4.66 4.20 0.08
CA LYS A 54 -5.39 4.91 1.14
C LYS A 54 -4.67 4.77 2.49
N LEU A 55 -4.28 3.55 2.85
CA LEU A 55 -3.58 3.25 4.10
C LEU A 55 -2.21 3.92 4.16
N SER A 56 -1.41 3.84 3.09
CA SER A 56 -0.08 4.47 3.05
C SER A 56 -0.16 5.99 3.28
N LYS A 57 -1.15 6.65 2.68
CA LYS A 57 -1.39 8.09 2.90
C LYS A 57 -1.80 8.42 4.33
N GLU A 58 -2.64 7.58 4.93
CA GLU A 58 -3.09 7.78 6.30
C GLU A 58 -1.94 7.64 7.29
N VAL A 59 -1.10 6.60 7.12
CA VAL A 59 0.09 6.37 7.93
C VAL A 59 1.08 7.53 7.79
N LYS A 60 1.35 8.00 6.57
CA LYS A 60 2.22 9.16 6.33
C LYS A 60 1.69 10.42 7.02
N SER A 61 0.40 10.70 6.88
CA SER A 61 -0.26 11.85 7.54
C SER A 61 -0.19 11.77 9.07
N GLN A 62 -0.32 10.57 9.65
CA GLN A 62 -0.16 10.38 11.09
C GLN A 62 1.29 10.61 11.56
N GLN A 63 2.28 10.20 10.76
CA GLN A 63 3.69 10.42 11.07
C GLN A 63 4.06 11.91 11.00
N ASP A 64 3.63 12.60 9.94
CA ASP A 64 3.89 14.03 9.77
C ASP A 64 3.28 14.87 10.91
N ARG A 65 2.14 14.45 11.48
CA ARG A 65 1.51 15.12 12.64
C ARG A 65 2.22 14.88 13.97
N ARG A 66 3.08 13.86 14.06
CA ARG A 66 3.86 13.50 15.26
C ARG A 66 5.26 14.12 15.29
N THR A 67 5.70 14.72 14.19
CA THR A 67 7.04 15.30 13.99
C THR A 67 6.96 16.82 14.02
#